data_AF-A0A7L1D2J1-F1
#
_entry.id   AF-A0A7L1D2J1-F1
#
_cell.length_a   1.000
_cell.length_b   1.000
_cell.length_c   1.000
_cell.angle_alpha   90.00
_cell.angle_beta   90.00
_cell.angle_gamma   90.00
#
_symmetry.space_group_name_H-M   'P 1'
#
loop_
_entity.id
_entity.type
_entity.pdbx_description
1 polymer ?
#
loop_
_entity_poly.entity_id
_entity_poly.type
_entity_poly.pdbx_seq_one_letter_code
_entity_poly.pdbx_strand_id
1 'polypeptide(L)'
;QAQELKERGNRAGAAGDVGAAVGHYSAAIARDPNNHVLFSNRSAAYARLGDYGRALADACRTLELRPDWAKGYSRKAAALEFLQRLEEAKATYEEGLARDPGNEQLLQGLRGVEARLAEAPPPPPPPPPPPAQPPPPQELPQNKQEALQEKELGNAAYKRKEFPAALEHYTRAEQLDPTNMTYVTNQAAVYFETGDYERCRALCERAIELGRENREDYRQIAK
;
A
#
# COMPACT_ATOMS: atom_id res chain seq x y z
N GLN A 1 -43.57 16.85 1.62
CA GLN A 1 -43.09 15.60 2.25
C GLN A 1 -41.57 15.62 2.47
N ALA A 2 -40.71 15.60 1.45
CA ALA A 2 -39.24 15.63 1.63
C ALA A 2 -38.73 16.96 2.25
N GLN A 3 -39.24 18.10 1.77
CA GLN A 3 -38.90 19.42 2.30
C GLN A 3 -39.22 19.57 3.80
N GLU A 4 -40.38 19.10 4.22
CA GLU A 4 -40.80 19.15 5.63
C GLU A 4 -39.88 18.30 6.52
N LEU A 5 -39.50 17.10 6.05
CA LEU A 5 -38.53 16.25 6.75
C LEU A 5 -37.15 16.92 6.83
N LYS A 6 -36.69 17.58 5.76
CA LYS A 6 -35.48 18.40 5.79
C LYS A 6 -35.55 19.49 6.87
N GLU A 7 -36.66 20.21 6.93
CA GLU A 7 -36.86 21.27 7.93
C GLU A 7 -36.91 20.74 9.36
N ARG A 8 -37.54 19.56 9.58
CA ARG A 8 -37.47 18.86 10.87
C ARG A 8 -36.03 18.49 11.22
N GLY A 9 -35.25 17.99 10.26
CA GLY A 9 -33.83 17.69 10.44
C GLY A 9 -33.01 18.93 10.78
N ASN A 10 -33.25 20.05 10.10
CA ASN A 10 -32.60 21.33 10.40
C ASN A 10 -32.93 21.81 11.82
N ARG A 11 -34.20 21.73 12.24
CA ARG A 11 -34.64 22.12 13.59
C ARG A 11 -34.03 21.23 14.67
N ALA A 12 -34.04 19.91 14.48
CA ALA A 12 -33.41 18.97 15.41
C ALA A 12 -31.90 19.25 15.55
N GLY A 13 -31.21 19.49 14.43
CA GLY A 13 -29.78 19.83 14.43
C GLY A 13 -29.49 21.15 15.15
N ALA A 14 -30.35 22.16 15.01
CA ALA A 14 -30.25 23.44 15.71
C ALA A 14 -30.52 23.29 17.22
N ALA A 15 -31.42 22.38 17.61
CA ALA A 15 -31.70 22.04 19.00
C ALA A 15 -30.61 21.16 19.67
N GLY A 16 -29.58 20.76 18.91
CA GLY A 16 -28.51 19.89 19.41
C GLY A 16 -28.80 18.40 19.33
N ASP A 17 -30.02 18.00 18.95
CA ASP A 17 -30.37 16.60 18.70
C ASP A 17 -29.91 16.17 17.30
N VAL A 18 -28.61 15.92 17.20
CA VAL A 18 -27.96 15.55 15.93
C VAL A 18 -28.42 14.15 15.47
N GLY A 19 -28.77 13.25 16.40
CA GLY A 19 -29.29 11.92 16.08
C GLY A 19 -30.64 11.98 15.37
N ALA A 20 -31.60 12.74 15.91
CA ALA A 20 -32.88 12.98 15.26
C ALA A 20 -32.72 13.70 13.92
N ALA A 21 -31.76 14.63 13.81
CA ALA A 21 -31.44 15.30 12.55
C ALA A 21 -31.06 14.29 11.45
N VAL A 22 -30.15 13.34 11.74
CA VAL A 22 -29.77 12.26 10.82
C VAL A 22 -30.98 11.42 10.40
N GLY A 23 -31.85 11.06 11.36
CA GLY A 23 -33.07 10.30 11.09
C GLY A 23 -34.01 11.03 10.11
N HIS A 24 -34.26 12.32 10.35
CA HIS A 24 -35.09 13.15 9.49
C HIS A 24 -34.50 13.35 8.09
N TYR A 25 -33.19 13.58 7.97
CA TYR A 25 -32.56 13.67 6.65
C TYR A 25 -32.61 12.34 5.91
N SER A 26 -32.42 11.21 6.60
CA SER A 26 -32.51 9.88 5.98
C SER A 26 -33.92 9.60 5.45
N ALA A 27 -34.95 9.96 6.22
CA ALA A 27 -36.34 9.90 5.75
C ALA A 27 -36.58 10.85 4.56
N ALA A 28 -35.99 12.05 4.56
CA ALA A 28 -36.10 12.99 3.45
C ALA A 28 -35.44 12.43 2.17
N ILE A 29 -34.25 11.83 2.29
CA ILE A 29 -33.50 11.20 1.18
C ILE A 29 -34.28 10.04 0.58
N ALA A 30 -34.95 9.22 1.40
CA ALA A 30 -35.82 8.15 0.92
C ALA A 30 -37.00 8.66 0.07
N ARG A 31 -37.39 9.94 0.22
CA ARG A 31 -38.43 10.59 -0.59
C ARG A 31 -37.88 11.37 -1.78
N ASP A 32 -36.65 11.85 -1.69
CA ASP A 32 -35.99 12.66 -2.73
C ASP A 32 -34.49 12.31 -2.80
N PRO A 33 -34.13 11.17 -3.44
CA PRO A 33 -32.78 10.62 -3.43
C PRO A 33 -31.80 11.36 -4.35
N ASN A 34 -32.28 12.34 -5.13
CA ASN A 34 -31.45 13.12 -6.06
C ASN A 34 -31.12 14.52 -5.51
N ASN A 35 -31.51 14.81 -4.27
CA ASN A 35 -31.32 16.10 -3.65
C ASN A 35 -30.00 16.17 -2.87
N HIS A 36 -28.98 16.70 -3.54
CA HIS A 36 -27.64 16.89 -2.99
C HIS A 36 -27.61 17.66 -1.65
N VAL A 37 -28.56 18.57 -1.40
CA VAL A 37 -28.64 19.33 -0.13
C VAL A 37 -28.93 18.41 1.05
N LEU A 38 -29.75 17.38 0.87
CA LEU A 38 -30.08 16.43 1.94
C LEU A 38 -28.85 15.61 2.35
N PHE A 39 -28.08 15.13 1.37
CA PHE A 39 -26.81 14.44 1.63
C PHE A 39 -25.80 15.36 2.31
N SER A 40 -25.64 16.60 1.85
CA SER A 40 -24.74 17.58 2.51
C SER A 40 -25.15 17.87 3.96
N ASN A 41 -26.44 17.96 4.24
CA ASN A 41 -26.94 18.21 5.59
C ASN A 41 -26.76 16.99 6.50
N ARG A 42 -26.99 15.78 5.97
CA ARG A 42 -26.75 14.54 6.70
C ARG A 42 -25.26 14.27 6.92
N SER A 43 -24.41 14.60 5.95
CA SER A 43 -22.95 14.61 6.08
C SER A 43 -22.50 15.49 7.25
N ALA A 44 -23.01 16.72 7.34
CA ALA A 44 -22.71 17.62 8.45
C ALA A 44 -23.17 17.06 9.80
N ALA A 45 -24.33 16.40 9.84
CA ALA A 45 -24.85 15.78 11.04
C ALA A 45 -24.00 14.57 11.47
N TYR A 46 -23.57 13.72 10.53
CA TYR A 46 -22.64 12.61 10.82
C TYR A 46 -21.29 13.12 11.35
N ALA A 47 -20.74 14.18 10.76
CA ALA A 47 -19.50 14.79 11.24
C ALA A 47 -19.64 15.31 12.69
N ARG A 48 -20.78 15.92 13.03
CA ARG A 48 -21.08 16.35 14.42
C ARG A 48 -21.23 15.19 15.40
N LEU A 49 -21.55 13.99 14.93
CA LEU A 49 -21.59 12.76 15.73
C LEU A 49 -20.22 12.05 15.80
N GLY A 50 -19.19 12.58 15.12
CA GLY A 50 -17.88 11.92 15.00
C GLY A 50 -17.83 10.78 13.99
N ASP A 51 -18.90 10.54 13.23
CA ASP A 51 -18.93 9.50 12.20
C ASP A 51 -18.44 10.05 10.86
N TYR A 52 -17.14 10.25 10.77
CA TYR A 52 -16.51 10.87 9.61
C TYR A 52 -16.54 9.96 8.37
N GLY A 53 -16.64 8.64 8.54
CA GLY A 53 -16.79 7.70 7.44
C GLY A 53 -18.13 7.87 6.70
N ARG A 54 -19.25 7.91 7.45
CA ARG A 54 -20.57 8.20 6.85
C ARG A 54 -20.68 9.64 6.37
N ALA A 55 -20.05 10.59 7.07
CA ALA A 55 -20.00 11.98 6.61
C ALA A 55 -19.31 12.11 5.24
N LEU A 56 -18.20 11.41 5.04
CA LEU A 56 -17.47 11.37 3.77
C LEU A 56 -18.30 10.74 2.66
N ALA A 57 -18.96 9.61 2.91
CA ALA A 57 -19.80 8.94 1.92
C ALA A 57 -20.94 9.86 1.42
N ASP A 58 -21.63 10.55 2.33
CA ASP A 58 -22.68 11.50 1.96
C ASP A 58 -22.13 12.75 1.23
N ALA A 59 -20.92 13.20 1.58
CA ALA A 59 -20.28 14.30 0.89
C ALA A 59 -19.87 13.93 -0.55
N CYS A 60 -19.35 12.71 -0.76
CA CYS A 60 -19.10 12.18 -2.10
C CYS A 60 -20.41 12.10 -2.91
N ARG A 61 -21.48 11.58 -2.31
CA ARG A 61 -22.80 11.52 -2.96
C ARG A 61 -23.35 12.91 -3.32
N THR A 62 -23.08 13.91 -2.48
CA THR A 62 -23.42 15.31 -2.77
C THR A 62 -22.74 15.79 -4.05
N LEU A 63 -21.45 15.50 -4.22
CA LEU A 63 -20.65 15.91 -5.38
C LEU A 63 -20.97 15.09 -6.64
N GLU A 64 -21.36 13.82 -6.50
CA GLU A 64 -21.90 13.03 -7.62
C GLU A 64 -23.18 13.66 -8.19
N LEU A 65 -24.05 14.18 -7.32
CA LEU A 65 -25.31 14.81 -7.72
C LEU A 65 -25.14 16.27 -8.18
N ARG A 66 -24.17 16.99 -7.59
CA ARG A 66 -23.95 18.42 -7.86
C ARG A 66 -22.43 18.74 -7.79
N PRO A 67 -21.67 18.49 -8.88
CA PRO A 67 -20.22 18.61 -8.89
C PRO A 67 -19.70 20.06 -8.94
N ASP A 68 -20.56 21.05 -9.15
CA ASP A 68 -20.24 22.48 -9.18
C ASP A 68 -20.51 23.19 -7.85
N TRP A 69 -20.94 22.45 -6.81
CA TRP A 69 -21.33 23.07 -5.55
C TRP A 69 -20.19 23.07 -4.52
N ALA A 70 -19.62 24.26 -4.29
CA ALA A 70 -18.51 24.46 -3.36
C ALA A 70 -18.76 23.86 -1.96
N LYS A 71 -20.00 23.93 -1.44
CA LYS A 71 -20.33 23.36 -0.12
C LYS A 71 -20.12 21.85 -0.06
N GLY A 72 -20.33 21.12 -1.17
CA GLY A 72 -20.05 19.68 -1.26
C GLY A 72 -18.56 19.38 -1.05
N TYR A 73 -17.68 20.18 -1.68
CA TYR A 73 -16.23 20.09 -1.49
C TYR A 73 -15.84 20.39 -0.05
N SER A 74 -16.39 21.44 0.56
CA SER A 74 -16.14 21.74 1.98
C SER A 74 -16.55 20.59 2.90
N ARG A 75 -17.67 19.90 2.62
CA ARG A 75 -18.13 18.75 3.42
C ARG A 75 -17.19 17.55 3.27
N LYS A 76 -16.78 17.24 2.03
CA LYS A 76 -15.89 16.12 1.73
C LYS A 76 -14.52 16.34 2.37
N ALA A 77 -13.95 17.53 2.17
CA ALA A 77 -12.64 17.88 2.72
C ALA A 77 -12.64 17.87 4.26
N ALA A 78 -13.65 18.48 4.90
CA ALA A 78 -13.76 18.44 6.36
C ALA A 78 -13.84 17.01 6.91
N ALA A 79 -14.59 16.10 6.27
CA ALA A 79 -14.64 14.70 6.68
C ALA A 79 -13.27 14.00 6.53
N LEU A 80 -12.52 14.29 5.46
CA LEU A 80 -11.17 13.78 5.25
C LEU A 80 -10.17 14.31 6.29
N GLU A 81 -10.29 15.58 6.69
CA GLU A 81 -9.46 16.20 7.73
C GLU A 81 -9.60 15.51 9.08
N PHE A 82 -10.83 15.16 9.48
CA PHE A 82 -11.07 14.43 10.72
C PHE A 82 -10.62 12.97 10.65
N LEU A 83 -10.61 12.38 9.45
CA LEU A 83 -10.03 11.06 9.17
C LEU A 83 -8.50 11.07 9.05
N GLN A 84 -7.83 12.22 9.26
CA GLN A 84 -6.38 12.41 9.05
C GLN A 84 -5.90 12.11 7.62
N ARG A 85 -6.79 12.19 6.63
CA ARG A 85 -6.48 12.02 5.21
C ARG A 85 -6.18 13.38 4.57
N LEU A 86 -5.14 14.05 5.07
CA LEU A 86 -4.87 15.46 4.81
C LEU A 86 -4.55 15.76 3.35
N GLU A 87 -3.78 14.91 2.66
CA GLU A 87 -3.48 15.09 1.24
C GLU A 87 -4.74 15.02 0.36
N GLU A 88 -5.67 14.11 0.69
CA GLU A 88 -6.94 14.01 -0.03
C GLU A 88 -7.86 15.18 0.29
N ALA A 89 -7.80 15.72 1.52
CA ALA A 89 -8.52 16.93 1.90
C ALA A 89 -8.00 18.14 1.10
N LYS A 90 -6.67 18.29 0.99
CA LYS A 90 -6.01 19.32 0.18
C LYS A 90 -6.48 19.25 -1.28
N ALA A 91 -6.35 18.08 -1.92
CA ALA A 91 -6.78 17.87 -3.30
C ALA A 91 -8.27 18.19 -3.47
N THR A 92 -9.12 17.82 -2.51
CA THR A 92 -10.55 18.12 -2.55
C THR A 92 -10.83 19.64 -2.48
N TYR A 93 -10.08 20.40 -1.66
CA TYR A 93 -10.21 21.85 -1.64
C TYR A 93 -9.75 22.50 -2.95
N GLU A 94 -8.63 22.04 -3.52
CA GLU A 94 -8.11 22.51 -4.81
C GLU A 94 -9.10 22.23 -5.95
N GLU A 95 -9.69 21.04 -6.00
CA GLU A 95 -10.75 20.70 -6.96
C GLU A 95 -11.98 21.62 -6.84
N GLY A 96 -12.37 21.95 -5.61
CA GLY A 96 -13.48 22.88 -5.35
C GLY A 96 -13.14 24.30 -5.81
N LEU A 97 -11.93 24.78 -5.52
CA LEU A 97 -11.44 26.10 -5.92
C LEU A 97 -11.23 26.20 -7.45
N ALA A 98 -10.89 25.11 -8.13
CA ALA A 98 -10.84 25.10 -9.60
C ALA A 98 -12.21 25.41 -10.23
N ARG A 99 -13.31 25.16 -9.50
CA ARG A 99 -14.68 25.43 -9.94
C ARG A 99 -15.23 26.76 -9.42
N ASP A 100 -14.85 27.14 -8.21
CA ASP A 100 -15.20 28.40 -7.57
C ASP A 100 -13.95 29.04 -6.93
N PRO A 101 -13.09 29.71 -7.73
CA PRO A 101 -11.80 30.24 -7.26
C PRO A 101 -11.91 31.31 -6.16
N GLY A 102 -13.07 31.97 -6.07
CA GLY A 102 -13.34 33.02 -5.08
C GLY A 102 -13.90 32.51 -3.77
N ASN A 103 -14.05 31.20 -3.59
CA ASN A 103 -14.71 30.65 -2.42
C ASN A 103 -13.85 30.76 -1.15
N GLU A 104 -14.15 31.73 -0.29
CA GLU A 104 -13.40 31.99 0.94
C GLU A 104 -13.36 30.78 1.88
N GLN A 105 -14.45 30.00 1.95
CA GLN A 105 -14.53 28.83 2.82
C GLN A 105 -13.58 27.71 2.37
N LEU A 106 -13.49 27.47 1.06
CA LEU A 106 -12.55 26.49 0.52
C LEU A 106 -11.12 26.96 0.64
N LEU A 107 -10.87 28.26 0.40
CA LEU A 107 -9.54 28.85 0.53
C LEU A 107 -9.03 28.79 1.97
N GLN A 108 -9.89 29.09 2.95
CA GLN A 108 -9.55 28.96 4.36
C GLN A 108 -9.28 27.49 4.74
N GLY A 109 -10.11 26.56 4.27
CA GLY A 109 -9.92 25.12 4.48
C GLY A 109 -8.59 24.63 3.92
N LEU A 110 -8.26 25.01 2.68
CA LEU A 110 -6.99 24.67 2.03
C LEU A 110 -5.80 25.14 2.86
N ARG A 111 -5.76 26.43 3.25
CA ARG A 111 -4.68 26.97 4.09
C ARG A 111 -4.54 26.23 5.42
N GLY A 112 -5.65 25.86 6.04
CA GLY A 112 -5.64 25.09 7.29
C GLY A 112 -5.02 23.71 7.11
N VAL A 113 -5.36 23.01 6.03
CA VAL A 113 -4.76 21.71 5.70
C VAL A 113 -3.28 21.83 5.35
N GLU A 114 -2.90 22.83 4.54
CA GLU A 114 -1.50 23.08 4.18
C GLU A 114 -0.64 23.42 5.40
N ALA A 115 -1.15 24.22 6.32
CA ALA A 115 -0.45 24.50 7.58
C ALA A 115 -0.23 23.21 8.39
N ARG A 116 -1.24 22.34 8.51
CA ARG A 116 -1.12 21.06 9.20
C ARG A 116 -0.14 20.09 8.51
N LEU A 117 -0.09 20.11 7.18
CA LEU A 117 0.87 19.33 6.40
C LEU A 117 2.30 19.88 6.53
N ALA A 118 2.47 21.20 6.67
CA ALA A 118 3.76 21.85 6.87
C ALA A 118 4.27 21.74 8.32
N GLU A 119 3.36 21.71 9.30
CA GLU A 119 3.66 21.48 10.73
C GLU A 119 3.90 20.00 11.05
N ALA A 120 3.48 19.09 10.17
CA ALA A 120 3.92 17.70 10.27
C ALA A 120 5.45 17.70 10.23
N PRO A 121 6.13 16.97 11.14
CA PRO A 121 7.57 16.84 11.07
C PRO A 121 7.92 16.43 9.64
N PRO A 122 9.00 16.97 9.05
CA PRO A 122 9.39 16.58 7.70
C PRO A 122 9.35 15.06 7.67
N PRO A 123 8.70 14.46 6.65
CA PRO A 123 8.72 13.02 6.53
C PRO A 123 10.19 12.60 6.72
N PRO A 124 10.45 11.53 7.50
CA PRO A 124 11.82 11.06 7.66
C PRO A 124 12.46 11.08 6.28
N PRO A 125 13.71 11.58 6.15
CA PRO A 125 14.36 11.70 4.85
C PRO A 125 14.08 10.40 4.12
N PRO A 126 13.60 10.47 2.86
CA PRO A 126 13.22 9.26 2.13
C PRO A 126 14.38 8.29 2.33
N PRO A 127 14.10 7.02 2.69
CA PRO A 127 15.18 6.03 2.72
C PRO A 127 15.98 6.23 1.43
N PRO A 128 17.32 6.21 1.50
CA PRO A 128 18.16 6.42 0.32
C PRO A 128 17.52 5.63 -0.82
N PRO A 129 17.35 6.24 -2.01
CA PRO A 129 16.59 5.63 -3.08
C PRO A 129 17.03 4.17 -3.13
N PRO A 130 16.11 3.20 -3.05
CA PRO A 130 16.51 1.81 -3.22
C PRO A 130 17.39 1.80 -4.47
N PRO A 131 18.59 1.20 -4.42
CA PRO A 131 19.50 1.18 -5.55
C PRO A 131 18.64 0.96 -6.79
N ALA A 132 18.76 1.90 -7.76
CA ALA A 132 17.80 2.09 -8.86
C ALA A 132 17.09 0.78 -9.15
N GLN A 133 15.74 0.75 -9.01
CA GLN A 133 14.96 -0.48 -9.19
C GLN A 133 15.58 -1.21 -10.38
N PRO A 134 16.15 -2.42 -10.18
CA PRO A 134 16.64 -3.17 -11.32
C PRO A 134 15.48 -3.22 -12.32
N PRO A 135 15.77 -3.17 -13.63
CA PRO A 135 14.73 -3.22 -14.66
C PRO A 135 13.68 -4.27 -14.26
N PRO A 136 12.39 -4.03 -14.55
CA PRO A 136 11.28 -4.92 -14.15
C PRO A 136 11.76 -6.35 -14.36
N PRO A 137 11.70 -7.23 -13.32
CA PRO A 137 12.53 -8.41 -13.23
C PRO A 137 12.62 -9.00 -14.62
N GLN A 138 13.79 -8.87 -15.25
CA GLN A 138 14.05 -9.65 -16.43
C GLN A 138 13.75 -11.05 -15.93
N GLU A 139 12.72 -11.69 -16.50
CA GLU A 139 12.46 -13.09 -16.25
C GLU A 139 13.84 -13.72 -16.28
N LEU A 140 14.28 -14.25 -15.12
CA LEU A 140 15.63 -14.79 -14.99
C LEU A 140 15.82 -15.66 -16.24
N PRO A 141 16.92 -15.51 -16.99
CA PRO A 141 17.13 -16.31 -18.19
C PRO A 141 16.75 -17.76 -17.89
N GLN A 142 16.00 -18.41 -18.79
CA GLN A 142 15.31 -19.67 -18.47
C GLN A 142 16.22 -20.70 -17.77
N ASN A 143 17.50 -20.74 -18.14
CA ASN A 143 18.54 -21.54 -17.49
C ASN A 143 18.70 -21.23 -15.98
N LYS A 144 18.67 -19.97 -15.57
CA LYS A 144 18.73 -19.57 -14.15
C LYS A 144 17.46 -19.92 -13.38
N GLN A 145 16.29 -19.90 -14.01
CA GLN A 145 15.05 -20.36 -13.38
C GLN A 145 15.05 -21.87 -13.15
N GLU A 146 15.46 -22.62 -14.18
CA GLU A 146 15.62 -24.07 -14.10
C GLU A 146 16.68 -24.45 -13.06
N ALA A 147 17.80 -23.72 -12.97
CA ALA A 147 18.83 -23.92 -11.95
C ALA A 147 18.29 -23.75 -10.52
N LEU A 148 17.45 -22.73 -10.29
CA LEU A 148 16.81 -22.53 -8.98
C LEU A 148 15.81 -23.64 -8.64
N GLN A 149 15.06 -24.13 -9.64
CA GLN A 149 14.13 -25.25 -9.44
C GLN A 149 14.87 -26.54 -9.09
N GLU A 150 15.95 -26.86 -9.84
CA GLU A 150 16.81 -28.01 -9.56
C GLU A 150 17.45 -27.91 -8.16
N LYS A 151 17.89 -26.71 -7.75
CA LYS A 151 18.36 -26.48 -6.38
C LYS A 151 17.29 -26.78 -5.33
N GLU A 152 16.04 -26.37 -5.52
CA GLU A 152 14.97 -26.68 -4.56
C GLU A 152 14.66 -28.20 -4.51
N LEU A 153 14.74 -28.91 -5.63
CA LEU A 153 14.65 -30.38 -5.66
C LEU A 153 15.81 -31.03 -4.88
N GLY A 154 17.04 -30.53 -5.08
CA GLY A 154 18.22 -30.96 -4.33
C GLY A 154 18.07 -30.70 -2.82
N ASN A 155 17.55 -29.53 -2.43
CA ASN A 155 17.26 -29.19 -1.04
C ASN A 155 16.21 -30.14 -0.42
N ALA A 156 15.19 -30.51 -1.19
CA ALA A 156 14.16 -31.45 -0.74
C ALA A 156 14.73 -32.86 -0.55
N ALA A 157 15.55 -33.34 -1.48
CA ALA A 157 16.26 -34.62 -1.37
C ALA A 157 17.25 -34.62 -0.18
N TYR A 158 17.98 -33.53 0.02
CA TYR A 158 18.89 -33.35 1.16
C TYR A 158 18.15 -33.46 2.50
N LYS A 159 17.00 -32.80 2.64
CA LYS A 159 16.15 -32.88 3.85
C LYS A 159 15.63 -34.29 4.11
N ARG A 160 15.44 -35.10 3.05
CA ARG A 160 15.07 -36.52 3.14
C ARG A 160 16.28 -37.45 3.35
N LYS A 161 17.50 -36.90 3.41
CA LYS A 161 18.79 -37.63 3.46
C LYS A 161 19.05 -38.51 2.23
N GLU A 162 18.41 -38.21 1.10
CA GLU A 162 18.64 -38.85 -0.19
C GLU A 162 19.84 -38.17 -0.87
N PHE A 163 21.03 -38.35 -0.29
CA PHE A 163 22.24 -37.63 -0.69
C PHE A 163 22.66 -37.80 -2.16
N PRO A 164 22.58 -39.00 -2.78
CA PRO A 164 22.89 -39.15 -4.21
C PRO A 164 21.94 -38.34 -5.11
N ALA A 165 20.64 -38.33 -4.80
CA ALA A 165 19.66 -37.55 -5.55
C ALA A 165 19.86 -36.04 -5.34
N ALA A 166 20.24 -35.62 -4.12
CA ALA A 166 20.58 -34.23 -3.84
C ALA A 166 21.78 -33.76 -4.69
N LEU A 167 22.84 -34.57 -4.79
CA LEU A 167 24.01 -34.27 -5.62
C LEU A 167 23.67 -34.15 -7.11
N GLU A 168 22.81 -35.03 -7.63
CA GLU A 168 22.37 -34.98 -9.04
C GLU A 168 21.68 -33.65 -9.35
N HIS A 169 20.73 -33.25 -8.51
CA HIS A 169 20.00 -31.99 -8.64
C HIS A 169 20.91 -30.76 -8.50
N TYR A 170 21.85 -30.75 -7.53
CA TYR A 170 22.79 -29.64 -7.40
C TYR A 170 23.80 -29.59 -8.57
N THR A 171 24.21 -30.73 -9.11
CA THR A 171 25.09 -30.79 -10.30
C THR A 171 24.36 -30.23 -11.52
N ARG A 172 23.07 -30.54 -11.67
CA ARG A 172 22.25 -30.01 -12.76
C ARG A 172 22.01 -28.51 -12.62
N ALA A 173 21.76 -28.03 -11.40
CA ALA A 173 21.65 -26.60 -11.11
C ALA A 173 22.94 -25.84 -11.49
N GLU A 174 24.09 -26.41 -11.17
CA GLU A 174 25.40 -25.87 -11.51
C GLU A 174 25.67 -25.85 -13.02
N GLN A 175 25.24 -26.87 -13.77
CA GLN A 175 25.37 -26.87 -15.24
C GLN A 175 24.52 -25.78 -15.90
N LEU A 176 23.35 -25.48 -15.33
CA LEU A 176 22.41 -24.50 -15.84
C LEU A 176 22.81 -23.06 -15.48
N ASP A 177 23.35 -22.84 -14.28
CA ASP A 177 23.93 -21.57 -13.85
C ASP A 177 25.27 -21.79 -13.13
N PRO A 178 26.39 -21.91 -13.88
CA PRO A 178 27.70 -22.17 -13.31
C PRO A 178 28.27 -20.95 -12.55
N THR A 179 27.60 -19.80 -12.59
CA THR A 179 28.07 -18.58 -11.92
C THR A 179 27.69 -18.53 -10.44
N ASN A 180 26.73 -19.35 -10.02
CA ASN A 180 26.20 -19.34 -8.66
C ASN A 180 26.89 -20.40 -7.79
N MET A 181 27.70 -19.93 -6.84
CA MET A 181 28.43 -20.79 -5.90
C MET A 181 27.53 -21.59 -4.94
N THR A 182 26.27 -21.20 -4.76
CA THR A 182 25.35 -21.85 -3.81
C THR A 182 25.15 -23.33 -4.13
N TYR A 183 25.21 -23.71 -5.40
CA TYR A 183 25.06 -25.12 -5.80
C TYR A 183 26.27 -25.94 -5.38
N VAL A 184 27.47 -25.37 -5.50
CA VAL A 184 28.74 -26.00 -5.11
C VAL A 184 28.85 -26.11 -3.59
N THR A 185 28.44 -25.07 -2.85
CA THR A 185 28.41 -25.13 -1.37
C THR A 185 27.36 -26.12 -0.85
N ASN A 186 26.23 -26.26 -1.52
CA ASN A 186 25.23 -27.29 -1.21
C ASN A 186 25.73 -28.72 -1.50
N GLN A 187 26.52 -28.93 -2.56
CA GLN A 187 27.21 -30.21 -2.78
C GLN A 187 28.24 -30.49 -1.67
N ALA A 188 28.99 -29.47 -1.24
CA ALA A 188 29.94 -29.60 -0.14
C ALA A 188 29.24 -30.02 1.17
N ALA A 189 28.06 -29.45 1.46
CA ALA A 189 27.25 -29.85 2.60
C ALA A 189 26.83 -31.33 2.54
N VAL A 190 26.49 -31.85 1.36
CA VAL A 190 26.20 -33.29 1.20
C VAL A 190 27.42 -34.14 1.57
N TYR A 191 28.59 -33.79 1.03
CA TYR A 191 29.80 -34.56 1.31
C TYR A 191 30.25 -34.47 2.77
N PHE A 192 30.03 -33.32 3.42
CA PHE A 192 30.21 -33.13 4.85
C PHE A 192 29.33 -34.08 5.67
N GLU A 193 28.03 -34.19 5.36
CA GLU A 193 27.10 -35.11 6.03
C GLU A 193 27.45 -36.58 5.79
N THR A 194 27.97 -36.93 4.62
CA THR A 194 28.40 -38.31 4.31
C THR A 194 29.80 -38.66 4.83
N GLY A 195 30.52 -37.71 5.40
CA GLY A 195 31.87 -37.89 5.96
C GLY A 195 33.01 -37.91 4.93
N ASP A 196 32.76 -37.52 3.69
CA ASP A 196 33.80 -37.37 2.65
C ASP A 196 34.39 -35.95 2.70
N TYR A 197 35.25 -35.73 3.69
CA TYR A 197 35.84 -34.42 3.97
C TYR A 197 36.81 -33.94 2.88
N GLU A 198 37.42 -34.87 2.14
CA GLU A 198 38.32 -34.54 1.02
C GLU A 198 37.53 -33.88 -0.11
N ARG A 199 36.41 -34.48 -0.53
CA ARG A 199 35.53 -33.87 -1.55
C ARG A 199 34.85 -32.61 -1.05
N CYS A 200 34.42 -32.58 0.21
CA CYS A 200 33.88 -31.37 0.83
C CYS A 200 34.85 -30.20 0.75
N ARG A 201 36.12 -30.42 1.13
CA ARG A 201 37.16 -29.39 1.10
C ARG A 201 37.39 -28.87 -0.31
N ALA A 202 37.53 -29.77 -1.28
CA ALA A 202 37.74 -29.39 -2.68
C ALA A 202 36.59 -28.52 -3.23
N LEU A 203 35.33 -28.84 -2.86
CA LEU A 203 34.17 -28.06 -3.27
C LEU A 203 34.11 -26.70 -2.58
N CYS A 204 34.49 -26.59 -1.30
CA CYS A 204 34.57 -25.31 -0.61
C CYS A 204 35.63 -24.39 -1.22
N GLU A 205 36.82 -24.92 -1.54
CA GLU A 205 37.88 -24.17 -2.22
C GLU A 205 37.41 -23.65 -3.58
N ARG A 206 36.77 -24.53 -4.37
CA ARG A 206 36.17 -24.17 -5.67
C ARG A 206 35.04 -23.15 -5.55
N ALA A 207 34.20 -23.24 -4.52
CA ALA A 207 33.16 -22.26 -4.27
C ALA A 207 33.78 -20.87 -4.03
N ILE A 208 34.83 -20.77 -3.20
CA ILE A 208 35.53 -19.50 -2.92
C ILE A 208 36.10 -18.88 -4.21
N GLU A 209 36.70 -19.69 -5.08
CA GLU A 209 37.19 -19.24 -6.39
C GLU A 209 36.05 -18.66 -7.24
N LEU A 210 34.94 -19.41 -7.35
CA LEU A 210 33.78 -18.99 -8.12
C LEU A 210 33.12 -17.72 -7.57
N GLY A 211 33.07 -17.56 -6.26
CA GLY A 211 32.55 -16.34 -5.62
C GLY A 211 33.43 -15.12 -5.86
N ARG A 212 34.76 -15.30 -5.88
CA ARG A 212 35.73 -14.24 -6.19
C ARG A 212 35.65 -13.83 -7.67
N GLU A 213 35.51 -14.80 -8.57
CA GLU A 213 35.40 -14.55 -10.01
C GLU A 213 34.11 -13.81 -10.38
N ASN A 214 32.98 -14.20 -9.78
CA ASN A 214 31.66 -13.61 -10.08
C ASN A 214 31.31 -12.38 -9.24
N ARG A 215 32.20 -11.92 -8.35
CA ARG A 215 31.98 -10.79 -7.43
C ARG A 215 30.73 -10.95 -6.56
N GLU A 216 30.47 -12.19 -6.12
CA GLU A 216 29.39 -12.50 -5.16
C GLU A 216 29.63 -11.77 -3.83
N ASP A 217 28.57 -11.47 -3.07
CA ASP A 217 28.68 -10.79 -1.77
C ASP A 217 29.64 -11.59 -0.86
N TYR A 218 30.67 -10.93 -0.32
CA TYR A 218 31.66 -11.53 0.57
C TYR A 218 31.02 -12.28 1.76
N ARG A 219 29.81 -11.86 2.18
CA ARG A 219 29.03 -12.55 3.22
C ARG A 219 28.53 -13.94 2.82
N GLN A 220 28.36 -14.21 1.53
CA GLN A 220 27.99 -15.53 1.02
C GLN A 220 29.22 -16.41 0.83
N ILE A 221 30.38 -15.81 0.50
CA ILE A 221 31.66 -16.52 0.37
C ILE A 221 32.18 -17.01 1.74
N ALA A 222 31.84 -16.31 2.82
CA ALA A 222 32.32 -16.59 4.18
C ALA A 222 31.45 -17.59 4.99
N LYS A 223 30.33 -18.08 4.43
CA LYS A 223 29.43 -19.05 5.08
C LYS A 223 29.79 -20.48 4.71
#